data_AF-A0A934AL23-F1
#
_entry.id   AF-A0A934AL23-F1
#
_cell.length_a   1.000
_cell.length_b   1.000
_cell.length_c   1.000
_cell.angle_alpha   90.00
_cell.angle_beta   90.00
_cell.angle_gamma   90.00
#
_symmetry.space_group_name_H-M   'P 1'
#
loop_
_entity.id
_entity.type
_entity.pdbx_description
1 polymer ?
#
loop_
_entity_poly.entity_id
_entity_poly.type
_entity_poly.pdbx_seq_one_letter_code
_entity_poly.pdbx_strand_id
1 'polypeptide(L)'
;MKDKIAKTVLRYTALFEPAEEGGFVVTVPKLPGVVTEGDTFEEAQEMAQDAIRGYIEVLQKDGEPIPAPDMSSFIAPIDVTVGQYSPIQA
;
A
#
# COMPACT_ATOMS: atom_id res chain seq x y z
N MET A 1 -2.77 1.85 37.82
CA MET A 1 -1.56 1.78 36.97
C MET A 1 -1.91 2.47 35.66
N LYS A 2 -1.14 3.47 35.24
CA LYS A 2 -1.35 4.16 33.96
C LYS A 2 -0.51 3.42 32.93
N ASP A 3 -1.14 2.57 32.13
CA ASP A 3 -0.45 1.87 31.07
C ASP A 3 0.12 2.91 30.09
N LYS A 4 1.45 2.95 30.00
CA LYS A 4 2.16 3.73 28.97
C LYS A 4 1.65 3.21 27.63
N ILE A 5 0.98 4.06 26.87
CA ILE A 5 0.58 3.73 25.50
C ILE A 5 1.88 3.57 24.70
N ALA A 6 2.30 2.33 24.48
CA ALA A 6 3.44 2.02 23.64
C ALA A 6 3.06 2.37 22.19
N LYS A 7 3.60 3.46 21.68
CA LYS A 7 3.42 3.86 20.28
C LYS A 7 4.06 2.80 19.39
N THR A 8 3.24 1.97 18.76
CA THR A 8 3.70 0.94 17.82
C THR A 8 3.71 1.51 16.41
N VAL A 9 4.83 1.38 15.71
CA VAL A 9 4.95 1.80 14.30
C VAL A 9 4.84 0.56 13.42
N LEU A 10 3.76 0.48 12.65
CA LEU A 10 3.58 -0.54 11.63
C LEU A 10 4.11 0.00 10.30
N ARG A 11 4.75 -0.88 9.52
CA ARG A 11 5.28 -0.56 8.20
C ARG A 11 4.55 -1.41 7.17
N TYR A 12 4.09 -0.78 6.10
CA TYR A 12 3.50 -1.44 4.95
C TYR A 12 4.09 -0.84 3.68
N THR A 13 4.37 -1.69 2.70
CA THR A 13 4.89 -1.31 1.39
C THR A 13 3.74 -0.83 0.53
N ALA A 14 3.82 0.41 0.07
CA ALA A 14 2.85 1.01 -0.86
C ALA A 14 3.45 1.03 -2.28
N LEU A 15 2.63 0.74 -3.28
CA LEU A 15 2.94 0.89 -4.69
C LEU A 15 2.31 2.19 -5.19
N PHE A 16 3.12 3.04 -5.82
CA PHE A 16 2.69 4.30 -6.43
C PHE A 16 2.75 4.16 -7.94
N GLU A 17 1.61 4.27 -8.59
CA GLU A 17 1.47 4.19 -10.05
C GLU A 17 1.06 5.56 -10.59
N PRO A 18 1.70 6.08 -11.65
CA PRO A 18 1.27 7.33 -12.27
C PRO A 18 -0.16 7.18 -12.79
N ALA A 19 -1.04 8.13 -12.49
CA ALA A 19 -2.39 8.13 -13.06
C ALA A 19 -2.38 8.76 -14.45
N GLU A 20 -3.34 8.36 -15.31
CA GLU A 20 -3.45 8.88 -16.69
C GLU A 20 -3.66 10.40 -16.73
N GLU A 21 -4.39 10.94 -15.74
CA GLU A 21 -4.71 12.37 -15.63
C GLU A 21 -3.60 13.18 -14.94
N GLY A 22 -2.52 12.53 -14.49
CA GLY A 22 -1.49 13.10 -13.62
C GLY A 22 -1.63 12.66 -12.17
N GLY A 23 -0.60 12.93 -11.35
CA GLY A 23 -0.56 12.45 -9.97
C GLY A 23 -0.26 10.95 -9.86
N PHE A 24 -0.67 10.35 -8.73
CA PHE A 24 -0.39 8.96 -8.39
C PHE A 24 -1.60 8.27 -7.79
N VAL A 25 -1.85 7.04 -8.24
CA VAL A 25 -2.71 6.07 -7.54
C VAL A 25 -1.82 5.22 -6.64
N VAL A 26 -2.27 4.99 -5.41
CA VAL A 26 -1.53 4.23 -4.41
C VAL A 26 -2.32 3.00 -3.98
N THR A 27 -1.65 1.85 -4.02
CA THR A 27 -2.18 0.59 -3.50
C THR A 27 -1.24 -0.01 -2.47
N VAL A 28 -1.77 -0.82 -1.55
CA VAL A 28 -0.97 -1.50 -0.53
C VAL A 28 -1.21 -3.01 -0.64
N PRO A 29 -0.29 -3.81 -1.22
CA PRO A 29 -0.55 -5.22 -1.51
C PRO A 29 -0.98 -6.07 -0.31
N LYS A 30 -0.49 -5.75 0.89
CA LYS A 30 -0.89 -6.43 2.14
C LYS A 30 -2.24 -5.98 2.70
N LEU A 31 -2.73 -4.83 2.27
CA LEU A 31 -3.99 -4.22 2.70
C LEU A 31 -4.83 -3.96 1.44
N PRO A 32 -5.38 -5.01 0.78
CA PRO A 32 -5.95 -4.90 -0.57
C PRO A 32 -7.16 -3.97 -0.68
N GLY A 33 -7.81 -3.60 0.43
CA GLY A 33 -8.88 -2.59 0.44
C GLY A 33 -8.38 -1.15 0.51
N VAL A 34 -7.06 -0.92 0.59
CA VAL A 34 -6.45 0.41 0.57
C VAL A 34 -6.12 0.78 -0.87
N VAL A 35 -6.93 1.65 -1.43
CA VAL A 35 -6.70 2.35 -2.71
C VAL A 35 -6.94 3.83 -2.47
N THR A 36 -6.00 4.68 -2.88
CA THR A 36 -6.11 6.13 -2.74
C THR A 36 -5.31 6.82 -3.83
N GLU A 37 -5.34 8.15 -3.88
CA GLU A 37 -4.68 8.94 -4.91
C GLU A 37 -4.23 10.30 -4.36
N GLY A 38 -3.38 10.99 -5.10
CA GLY A 38 -2.99 12.37 -4.85
C GLY A 38 -2.32 13.00 -6.08
N ASP A 39 -2.41 14.33 -6.18
CA ASP A 39 -1.89 15.07 -7.35
C ASP A 39 -0.35 15.13 -7.35
N THR A 40 0.26 14.96 -6.17
CA THR A 40 1.71 14.90 -5.98
C THR A 40 2.12 13.64 -5.22
N PHE A 41 3.41 13.29 -5.28
CA PHE A 41 3.93 12.14 -4.54
C PHE A 41 3.73 12.33 -3.02
N GLU A 42 4.00 13.53 -2.52
CA GLU A 42 3.85 13.88 -1.10
C GLU A 42 2.39 13.74 -0.64
N GLU A 43 1.45 14.29 -1.42
CA GLU A 43 0.02 14.16 -1.13
C GLU A 43 -0.44 12.71 -1.17
N ALA A 44 -0.09 11.97 -2.23
CA ALA A 44 -0.43 10.56 -2.36
C ALA A 44 0.12 9.74 -1.18
N GLN A 45 1.30 10.09 -0.67
CA GLN A 45 1.88 9.46 0.52
C GLN A 45 1.09 9.78 1.80
N GLU A 46 0.66 11.02 1.98
CA GLU A 46 -0.20 11.42 3.12
C GLU A 46 -1.54 10.69 3.08
N MET A 47 -2.18 10.68 1.91
CA MET A 47 -3.43 9.98 1.67
C MET A 47 -3.31 8.47 1.94
N ALA A 48 -2.20 7.85 1.52
CA ALA A 48 -1.93 6.44 1.80
C ALA A 48 -1.78 6.17 3.31
N GLN A 49 -1.12 7.06 4.06
CA GLN A 49 -1.00 6.90 5.51
C GLN A 49 -2.36 6.96 6.20
N ASP A 50 -3.23 7.88 5.79
CA ASP A 50 -4.59 8.01 6.35
C ASP A 50 -5.48 6.82 5.99
N ALA A 51 -5.43 6.36 4.73
CA ALA A 51 -6.17 5.20 4.29
C ALA A 51 -5.74 3.92 5.05
N ILE A 52 -4.44 3.74 5.30
CA ILE A 52 -3.93 2.62 6.12
C ILE A 52 -4.43 2.70 7.57
N ARG A 53 -4.42 3.90 8.18
CA ARG A 53 -4.95 4.11 9.54
C ARG A 53 -6.43 3.73 9.60
N GLY A 54 -7.23 4.25 8.67
CA GLY A 54 -8.66 3.95 8.58
C GLY A 54 -8.93 2.46 8.38
N TYR A 55 -8.17 1.79 7.51
CA TYR A 55 -8.28 0.35 7.28
C TYR A 55 -8.03 -0.46 8.57
N ILE A 56 -6.98 -0.12 9.31
CA ILE A 56 -6.65 -0.78 10.58
C ILE A 56 -7.74 -0.52 11.63
N GLU A 57 -8.28 0.70 11.70
CA GLU A 57 -9.38 1.02 12.63
C GLU A 57 -10.64 0.20 12.36
N VAL A 58 -10.97 -0.06 11.09
CA VAL A 58 -12.09 -0.92 10.70
C VAL A 58 -11.84 -2.36 11.18
N LEU A 59 -10.68 -2.94 10.87
CA LEU A 59 -10.33 -4.30 11.34
C LEU A 59 -10.42 -4.42 12.86
N GLN A 60 -9.95 -3.41 13.59
CA GLN A 60 -10.04 -3.39 15.06
C GLN A 60 -11.48 -3.36 15.56
N LYS A 61 -12.36 -2.57 14.92
CA LYS A 61 -13.79 -2.49 15.29
C LYS A 61 -14.50 -3.80 15.02
N ASP A 62 -14.13 -4.50 13.96
CA ASP A 62 -14.75 -5.75 13.54
C ASP A 62 -14.12 -6.98 14.24
N GLY A 63 -13.08 -6.78 15.06
CA GLY A 63 -12.38 -7.86 15.76
C GLY A 63 -11.53 -8.74 14.84
N GLU A 64 -11.18 -8.23 13.67
CA GLU A 64 -10.37 -8.92 12.66
C GLU A 64 -8.87 -8.75 12.93
N PRO A 65 -8.05 -9.75 12.56
CA PRO A 65 -6.60 -9.65 12.74
C PRO A 65 -5.99 -8.60 11.81
N ILE A 66 -5.16 -7.72 12.38
CA ILE A 66 -4.37 -6.76 11.60
C ILE A 66 -3.26 -7.51 10.83
N PRO A 67 -3.15 -7.34 9.50
CA PRO A 67 -2.07 -7.95 8.72
C PRO A 67 -0.69 -7.57 9.26
N ALA A 68 0.21 -8.56 9.35
CA ALA A 68 1.54 -8.34 9.91
C ALA A 68 2.34 -7.29 9.10
N PRO A 69 3.04 -6.36 9.78
CA PRO A 69 3.84 -5.35 9.13
C PRO A 69 4.97 -5.95 8.29
N ASP A 70 5.48 -5.17 7.36
CA ASP A 70 6.65 -5.48 6.57
C ASP A 70 7.93 -5.36 7.39
N MET A 71 8.62 -6.49 7.55
CA MET A 71 9.89 -6.59 8.29
C MET A 71 11.09 -6.73 7.36
N SER A 72 10.92 -7.37 6.19
CA SER A 72 12.01 -7.69 5.25
C SER A 72 11.54 -7.92 3.81
N SER A 73 10.48 -7.22 3.37
CA SER A 73 10.02 -7.29 1.98
C SER A 73 10.88 -6.41 1.07
N PHE A 74 11.16 -6.90 -0.14
CA PHE A 74 11.77 -6.11 -1.20
C PHE A 74 11.01 -6.39 -2.51
N ILE A 75 10.87 -5.36 -3.34
CA ILE A 75 10.29 -5.47 -4.68
C ILE A 75 11.47 -5.55 -5.65
N ALA A 76 11.47 -6.56 -6.52
CA ALA A 76 12.49 -6.73 -7.54
C ALA A 76 11.87 -7.23 -8.85
N PRO A 77 12.32 -6.73 -10.02
CA PRO A 77 11.93 -7.31 -11.30
C PRO A 77 12.53 -8.71 -11.43
N ILE A 78 11.77 -9.61 -12.07
CA ILE A 78 12.23 -10.95 -12.43
C ILE A 78 12.23 -11.05 -13.94
N ASP A 79 13.42 -11.23 -14.52
CA ASP A 79 13.56 -11.44 -15.96
C ASP A 79 13.04 -12.84 -16.34
N VAL A 80 12.19 -12.89 -17.36
CA VAL A 80 11.64 -14.15 -17.89
C VAL A 80 11.96 -14.23 -19.38
N THR A 81 12.46 -15.39 -19.83
CA THR A 81 12.65 -15.67 -21.26
C THR A 81 11.41 -16.34 -21.83
N VAL A 82 10.81 -15.73 -22.86
CA VAL A 82 9.68 -16.29 -23.61
C VAL A 82 10.05 -16.42 -25.10
N GLY A 83 9.41 -17.35 -25.83
CA GLY A 83 9.76 -17.63 -27.23
C GLY A 83 9.49 -16.45 -28.17
N GLN A 84 8.22 -16.11 -28.40
CA GLN A 84 7.83 -14.88 -29.09
C GLN A 84 6.82 -14.14 -28.22
N TYR A 85 7.09 -12.85 -27.97
CA TYR A 85 6.16 -11.92 -27.37
C TYR A 85 5.71 -10.94 -28.46
N SER A 86 4.40 -10.89 -28.72
CA SER A 86 3.79 -9.85 -29.52
C SER A 86 2.79 -9.14 -28.60
N PRO A 87 3.02 -7.86 -28.23
CA PRO A 87 2.02 -7.12 -27.49
C PRO A 87 0.74 -7.06 -28.33
N ILE A 88 -0.40 -7.39 -27.73
CA ILE A 88 -1.69 -7.14 -28.37
C ILE A 88 -1.76 -5.63 -28.59
N GLN A 89 -1.74 -5.20 -29.85
CA GLN A 89 -1.99 -3.81 -30.20
C GLN A 89 -3.45 -3.52 -29.85
N ALA A 90 -3.66 -2.64 -28.87
CA ALA A 90 -4.97 -2.08 -28.56
C ALA A 90 -5.38 -1.06 -29.62
#